data_AF-A0A2G2DH15-F1
#
_entry.id   AF-A0A2G2DH15-F1
#
_cell.length_a   1.000
_cell.length_b   1.000
_cell.length_c   1.000
_cell.angle_alpha   90.00
_cell.angle_beta   90.00
_cell.angle_gamma   90.00
#
_symmetry.space_group_name_H-M   'P 1'
#
loop_
_entity.id
_entity.type
_entity.pdbx_description
1 polymer ?
#
loop_
_entity_poly.entity_id
_entity_poly.type
_entity_poly.pdbx_seq_one_letter_code
_entity_poly.pdbx_strand_id
1 'polypeptide(L)'
;MKKFSLSLAVLLVSCGFFLSNAQAHCEIPCGIYNDELRMNLILEHATTIEKSMQKIKELEGGKNANQLIRWVTNKDKHADLLQHIVTQYFMTQRIKLDTADYNKKLAALHKMLIFSMKCKQTTDVGNVEKLRAATEEFKMLYFDHKHN
;
A
#
# COMPACT_ATOMS: atom_id res chain seq x y z
N MET A 1 -10.31 50.84 -0.15
CA MET A 1 -11.31 49.76 -0.04
C MET A 1 -11.19 48.72 -1.17
N LYS A 2 -11.33 49.07 -2.46
CA LYS A 2 -11.26 48.10 -3.58
C LYS A 2 -9.99 47.23 -3.65
N LYS A 3 -8.80 47.80 -3.36
CA LYS A 3 -7.53 47.05 -3.35
C LYS A 3 -7.46 46.03 -2.19
N PHE A 4 -8.02 46.35 -1.04
CA PHE A 4 -8.07 45.46 0.12
C PHE A 4 -9.04 44.29 -0.10
N SER A 5 -10.19 44.58 -0.73
CA SER A 5 -11.16 43.55 -1.14
C SER A 5 -10.58 42.59 -2.19
N LEU A 6 -9.77 43.08 -3.12
CA LEU A 6 -9.11 42.25 -4.13
C LEU A 6 -8.02 41.36 -3.51
N SER A 7 -7.20 41.90 -2.59
CA SER A 7 -6.21 41.11 -1.87
C SER A 7 -6.84 40.02 -0.99
N LEU A 8 -7.97 40.33 -0.33
CA LEU A 8 -8.71 39.36 0.48
C LEU A 8 -9.34 38.25 -0.38
N ALA A 9 -9.86 38.60 -1.57
CA ALA A 9 -10.38 37.62 -2.53
C ALA A 9 -9.28 36.70 -3.06
N VAL A 10 -8.09 37.24 -3.37
CA VAL A 10 -6.93 36.43 -3.80
C VAL A 10 -6.46 35.49 -2.68
N LEU A 11 -6.49 35.94 -1.42
CA LEU A 11 -6.11 35.11 -0.26
C LEU A 11 -7.13 33.99 0.02
N LEU A 12 -8.42 34.26 -0.15
CA LEU A 12 -9.49 33.27 0.02
C LEU A 12 -9.45 32.21 -1.09
N VAL A 13 -9.21 32.61 -2.33
CA VAL A 13 -9.07 31.69 -3.46
C VAL A 13 -7.82 30.83 -3.30
N SER A 14 -6.68 31.39 -2.89
CA SER A 14 -5.47 30.60 -2.65
C SER A 14 -5.64 29.60 -1.50
N CYS A 15 -6.33 29.96 -0.42
CA CYS A 15 -6.63 29.05 0.68
C CYS A 15 -7.55 27.88 0.25
N GLY A 16 -8.53 28.13 -0.63
CA GLY A 16 -9.44 27.11 -1.15
C GLY A 16 -8.74 26.01 -1.98
N PHE A 17 -7.65 26.34 -2.68
CA PHE A 17 -6.88 25.37 -3.46
C PHE A 17 -6.01 24.43 -2.60
N PHE A 18 -5.69 24.79 -1.34
CA PHE A 18 -4.92 23.92 -0.45
C PHE A 18 -5.79 22.88 0.30
N LEU A 19 -7.12 23.02 0.29
CA LEU A 19 -8.04 22.15 1.01
C LEU A 19 -8.50 20.90 0.23
N SER A 20 -8.09 20.73 -1.03
CA SER A 20 -8.56 19.65 -1.91
C SER A 20 -7.81 18.31 -1.74
N ASN A 21 -6.89 18.19 -0.79
CA ASN A 21 -6.29 16.91 -0.39
C ASN A 21 -7.05 16.22 0.75
N ALA A 22 -8.38 16.29 0.75
CA ALA A 22 -9.19 15.42 1.59
C ALA A 22 -9.15 14.00 1.01
N GLN A 23 -8.12 13.22 1.36
CA GLN A 23 -8.18 11.76 1.28
C GLN A 23 -9.25 11.29 2.27
N ALA A 24 -10.52 11.38 1.90
CA ALA A 24 -11.59 10.79 2.68
C ALA A 24 -11.53 9.26 2.53
N HIS A 25 -10.83 8.60 3.46
CA HIS A 25 -11.05 7.18 3.73
C HIS A 25 -12.21 7.10 4.72
N CYS A 26 -13.43 7.12 4.20
CA CYS A 26 -14.61 6.97 5.01
C CYS A 26 -14.63 5.56 5.61
N GLU A 27 -14.17 5.42 6.85
CA GLU A 27 -14.34 4.24 7.73
C GLU A 27 -15.79 4.06 8.20
N ILE A 28 -16.73 4.50 7.37
CA ILE A 28 -18.15 4.31 7.57
C ILE A 28 -18.39 2.81 7.45
N PRO A 29 -19.12 2.18 8.39
CA PRO A 29 -19.43 0.75 8.35
C PRO A 29 -20.47 0.46 7.24
N CYS A 30 -20.09 0.67 5.98
CA CYS A 30 -20.95 0.54 4.81
C CYS A 30 -21.19 -0.91 4.40
N GLY A 31 -20.41 -1.86 4.93
CA GLY A 31 -20.54 -3.29 4.63
C GLY A 31 -20.03 -3.70 3.24
N ILE A 32 -19.44 -2.78 2.47
CA ILE A 32 -18.98 -3.04 1.09
C ILE A 32 -17.53 -3.54 1.13
N TYR A 33 -17.35 -4.84 0.99
CA TYR A 33 -16.05 -5.50 1.01
C TYR A 33 -15.85 -6.37 -0.23
N ASN A 34 -14.64 -6.37 -0.77
CA ASN A 34 -14.21 -7.30 -1.81
C ASN A 34 -12.80 -7.80 -1.46
N ASP A 35 -12.76 -8.75 -0.52
CA ASP A 35 -11.54 -9.26 0.07
C ASP A 35 -10.65 -9.94 -0.97
N GLU A 36 -11.24 -10.66 -1.94
CA GLU A 36 -10.51 -11.35 -3.00
C GLU A 36 -9.82 -10.36 -3.94
N LEU A 37 -10.51 -9.28 -4.34
CA LEU A 37 -9.90 -8.19 -5.09
C LEU A 37 -8.72 -7.57 -4.34
N ARG A 38 -8.82 -7.38 -3.02
CA ARG A 38 -7.72 -6.82 -2.22
C ARG A 38 -6.52 -7.77 -2.17
N MET A 39 -6.75 -9.08 -2.10
CA MET A 39 -5.66 -10.06 -2.20
C MET A 39 -5.00 -10.05 -3.59
N ASN A 40 -5.79 -9.96 -4.66
CA ASN A 40 -5.25 -9.85 -6.02
C ASN A 40 -4.41 -8.58 -6.19
N LEU A 41 -4.88 -7.44 -5.67
CA LEU A 41 -4.13 -6.17 -5.70
C LEU A 41 -2.80 -6.26 -4.93
N ILE A 42 -2.77 -6.93 -3.77
CA ILE A 42 -1.53 -7.18 -3.02
C ILE A 42 -0.53 -7.96 -3.88
N LEU A 43 -0.98 -9.03 -4.55
CA LEU A 43 -0.13 -9.85 -5.42
C LEU A 43 0.36 -9.07 -6.66
N GLU A 44 -0.48 -8.20 -7.22
CA GLU A 44 -0.12 -7.31 -8.33
C GLU A 44 0.93 -6.29 -7.90
N HIS A 45 0.79 -5.70 -6.72
CA HIS A 45 1.80 -4.82 -6.13
C HIS A 45 3.12 -5.55 -5.91
N ALA A 46 3.11 -6.78 -5.41
CA ALA A 46 4.32 -7.60 -5.27
C ALA A 46 5.02 -7.83 -6.63
N THR A 47 4.26 -8.13 -7.68
CA THR A 47 4.79 -8.27 -9.06
C THR A 47 5.41 -6.97 -9.58
N THR A 48 4.78 -5.82 -9.28
CA THR A 48 5.29 -4.52 -9.72
C THR A 48 6.55 -4.11 -8.97
N ILE A 49 6.62 -4.41 -7.67
CA ILE A 49 7.81 -4.24 -6.84
C ILE A 49 8.97 -5.05 -7.42
N GLU A 50 8.76 -6.33 -7.69
CA GLU A 50 9.76 -7.23 -8.25
C GLU A 50 10.32 -6.73 -9.58
N LYS A 51 9.43 -6.36 -10.50
CA LYS A 51 9.80 -5.79 -11.79
C LYS A 51 10.61 -4.50 -11.62
N SER A 52 10.23 -3.65 -10.67
CA SER A 52 10.96 -2.42 -10.37
C SER A 52 12.36 -2.72 -9.83
N MET A 53 12.52 -3.71 -8.95
CA MET A 53 13.85 -4.14 -8.46
C MET A 53 14.75 -4.65 -9.58
N GLN A 54 14.22 -5.48 -10.48
CA GLN A 54 14.97 -5.99 -11.63
C GLN A 54 15.43 -4.83 -12.53
N LYS A 55 14.54 -3.88 -12.82
CA LYS A 55 14.88 -2.69 -13.62
C LYS A 55 15.90 -1.78 -12.93
N ILE A 56 15.85 -1.65 -11.61
CA ILE A 56 16.87 -0.92 -10.85
C ILE A 56 18.24 -1.58 -11.05
N LYS A 57 18.35 -2.90 -10.85
CA LYS A 57 19.61 -3.64 -11.05
C LYS A 57 20.16 -3.53 -12.47
N GLU A 58 19.29 -3.56 -13.49
CA GLU A 58 19.70 -3.35 -14.89
C GLU A 58 20.26 -1.94 -15.16
N LEU A 59 19.77 -0.93 -14.43
CA LEU A 59 20.12 0.48 -14.63
C LEU A 59 21.26 0.97 -13.71
N GLU A 60 21.58 0.20 -12.66
CA GLU A 60 22.69 0.49 -11.74
C GLU A 60 24.02 0.61 -12.51
N GLY A 61 24.80 1.65 -12.20
CA GLY A 61 26.06 1.95 -12.89
C GLY A 61 25.91 2.59 -14.28
N GLY A 62 24.68 2.72 -14.81
CA GLY A 62 24.40 3.43 -16.06
C GLY A 62 24.34 4.95 -15.92
N LYS A 63 24.26 5.67 -17.06
CA LYS A 63 24.12 7.14 -17.10
C LYS A 63 22.68 7.64 -17.03
N ASN A 64 21.68 6.76 -16.94
CA ASN A 64 20.26 7.11 -17.00
C ASN A 64 19.62 7.27 -15.61
N ALA A 65 20.09 8.27 -14.85
CA ALA A 65 19.62 8.55 -13.49
C ALA A 65 18.10 8.79 -13.40
N ASN A 66 17.51 9.41 -14.44
CA ASN A 66 16.07 9.67 -14.48
C ASN A 66 15.24 8.38 -14.45
N GLN A 67 15.66 7.34 -15.18
CA GLN A 67 14.96 6.05 -15.15
C GLN A 67 15.18 5.33 -13.83
N LEU A 68 16.39 5.37 -13.28
CA LEU A 68 16.68 4.79 -11.97
C LEU A 68 15.76 5.36 -10.88
N ILE A 69 15.65 6.69 -10.81
CA ILE A 69 14.80 7.38 -9.83
C ILE A 69 13.31 7.02 -10.01
N ARG A 70 12.84 6.88 -11.26
CA ARG A 70 11.45 6.46 -11.54
C ARG A 70 11.17 5.07 -11.00
N TRP A 71 12.06 4.11 -11.23
CA TRP A 71 11.87 2.73 -10.74
C TRP A 71 11.98 2.61 -9.22
N VAL A 72 12.89 3.36 -8.58
CA VAL A 72 12.97 3.44 -7.11
C VAL A 72 11.67 4.01 -6.54
N THR A 73 11.22 5.15 -7.06
CA THR A 73 9.97 5.79 -6.62
C THR A 73 8.75 4.87 -6.85
N ASN A 74 8.70 4.17 -7.97
CA ASN A 74 7.61 3.23 -8.28
C ASN A 74 7.59 2.05 -7.29
N LYS A 75 8.75 1.43 -7.05
CA LYS A 75 8.90 0.35 -6.06
C LYS A 75 8.38 0.78 -4.69
N ASP A 76 8.78 1.96 -4.25
CA ASP A 76 8.43 2.50 -2.94
C ASP A 76 6.94 2.82 -2.83
N LYS A 77 6.35 3.39 -3.88
CA LYS A 77 4.92 3.65 -3.94
C LYS A 77 4.09 2.37 -3.86
N HIS A 78 4.48 1.31 -4.57
CA HIS A 78 3.76 0.03 -4.54
C HIS A 78 3.91 -0.71 -3.21
N ALA A 79 5.06 -0.59 -2.54
CA ALA A 79 5.23 -1.10 -1.18
C ALA A 79 4.28 -0.40 -0.19
N ASP A 80 4.14 0.92 -0.29
CA ASP A 80 3.22 1.71 0.55
C ASP A 80 1.75 1.38 0.29
N LEU A 81 1.35 1.23 -0.97
CA LEU A 81 -0.01 0.83 -1.34
C LEU A 81 -0.37 -0.55 -0.79
N LEU A 82 0.55 -1.52 -0.88
CA LEU A 82 0.37 -2.84 -0.30
C LEU A 82 0.24 -2.76 1.22
N GLN A 83 1.15 -2.06 1.90
CA GLN A 83 1.09 -1.90 3.35
C GLN A 83 -0.20 -1.19 3.79
N HIS A 84 -0.70 -0.25 3.00
CA HIS A 84 -1.97 0.40 3.26
C HIS A 84 -3.15 -0.59 3.18
N ILE A 85 -3.19 -1.48 2.17
CA ILE A 85 -4.22 -2.53 2.12
C ILE A 85 -4.10 -3.45 3.34
N VAL A 86 -2.90 -3.91 3.69
CA VAL A 86 -2.68 -4.80 4.83
C VAL A 86 -3.14 -4.16 6.14
N THR A 87 -2.72 -2.92 6.41
CA THR A 87 -3.05 -2.21 7.64
C THR A 87 -4.51 -1.73 7.66
N GLN A 88 -4.88 -0.87 6.72
CA GLN A 88 -6.16 -0.15 6.74
C GLN A 88 -7.35 -1.00 6.32
N TYR A 89 -7.15 -2.01 5.47
CA TYR A 89 -8.25 -2.88 5.07
C TYR A 89 -8.30 -4.11 5.96
N PHE A 90 -7.26 -4.93 5.96
CA PHE A 90 -7.32 -6.21 6.67
C PHE A 90 -7.22 -6.06 8.18
N MET A 91 -6.20 -5.37 8.71
CA MET A 91 -5.99 -5.32 10.16
C MET A 91 -7.06 -4.49 10.89
N THR A 92 -7.48 -3.36 10.36
CA THR A 92 -8.43 -2.47 11.07
C THR A 92 -9.89 -2.75 10.72
N GLN A 93 -10.23 -3.06 9.46
CA GLN A 93 -11.63 -3.24 9.05
C GLN A 93 -12.10 -4.69 9.11
N ARG A 94 -11.28 -5.64 8.62
CA ARG A 94 -11.73 -7.04 8.41
C ARG A 94 -11.46 -7.97 9.60
N ILE A 95 -10.27 -7.94 10.18
CA ILE A 95 -9.91 -8.83 11.29
C ILE A 95 -10.52 -8.32 12.60
N LYS A 96 -11.43 -9.10 13.18
CA LYS A 96 -12.03 -8.84 14.50
C LYS A 96 -11.25 -9.55 15.61
N LEU A 97 -11.36 -9.04 16.84
CA LEU A 97 -10.64 -9.55 18.00
C LEU A 97 -11.01 -11.00 18.37
N ASP A 98 -12.21 -11.43 18.00
CA ASP A 98 -12.77 -12.76 18.25
C ASP A 98 -12.62 -13.71 17.05
N THR A 99 -11.96 -13.30 15.97
CA THR A 99 -11.81 -14.15 14.78
C THR A 99 -10.97 -15.39 15.09
N ALA A 100 -11.38 -16.55 14.57
CA ALA A 100 -10.61 -17.79 14.71
C ALA A 100 -9.17 -17.61 14.20
N ASP A 101 -8.20 -18.20 14.89
CA ASP A 101 -6.77 -18.08 14.54
C ASP A 101 -6.26 -16.62 14.45
N TYR A 102 -6.85 -15.70 15.22
CA TYR A 102 -6.49 -14.27 15.29
C TYR A 102 -4.97 -14.03 15.32
N ASN A 103 -4.26 -14.71 16.23
CA ASN A 103 -2.81 -14.56 16.37
C ASN A 103 -2.04 -15.00 15.12
N LYS A 104 -2.48 -16.08 14.44
CA LYS A 104 -1.84 -16.54 13.21
C LYS A 104 -2.08 -15.57 12.06
N LYS A 105 -3.32 -15.07 11.93
CA LYS A 105 -3.68 -14.06 10.92
C LYS A 105 -2.88 -12.78 11.12
N LEU A 106 -2.77 -12.28 12.35
CA LEU A 106 -1.94 -11.12 12.66
C LEU A 106 -0.46 -11.35 12.38
N ALA A 107 0.07 -12.53 12.72
CA ALA A 107 1.46 -12.86 12.43
C ALA A 107 1.74 -12.85 10.92
N ALA A 108 0.85 -13.42 10.10
CA ALA A 108 0.97 -13.38 8.65
C ALA A 108 0.91 -11.95 8.09
N LEU A 109 -0.07 -11.14 8.53
CA LEU A 109 -0.19 -9.72 8.15
C LEU A 109 1.07 -8.93 8.54
N HIS A 110 1.61 -9.15 9.73
CA HIS A 110 2.84 -8.49 10.17
C HIS A 110 4.05 -8.90 9.32
N LYS A 111 4.20 -10.19 8.98
CA LYS A 111 5.24 -10.65 8.04
C LYS A 111 5.13 -9.91 6.70
N MET A 112 3.91 -9.75 6.15
CA MET A 112 3.69 -9.00 4.91
C MET A 112 4.18 -7.54 5.03
N LEU A 113 3.89 -6.86 6.14
CA LEU A 113 4.37 -5.49 6.36
C LEU A 113 5.91 -5.41 6.39
N ILE A 114 6.56 -6.31 7.12
CA ILE A 114 8.01 -6.36 7.24
C ILE A 114 8.67 -6.66 5.90
N PHE A 115 8.19 -7.66 5.16
CA PHE A 115 8.78 -7.99 3.86
C PHE A 115 8.49 -6.93 2.80
N SER A 116 7.33 -6.26 2.83
CA SER A 116 7.08 -5.08 1.98
C SER A 116 8.07 -3.94 2.29
N MET A 117 8.33 -3.66 3.56
CA MET A 117 9.33 -2.67 3.97
C MET A 117 10.74 -3.06 3.48
N LYS A 118 11.14 -4.34 3.59
CA LYS A 118 12.43 -4.80 3.05
C LYS A 118 12.50 -4.66 1.53
N CYS A 119 11.39 -4.86 0.83
CA CYS A 119 11.31 -4.59 -0.60
C CYS A 119 11.47 -3.09 -0.92
N LYS A 120 11.01 -2.20 -0.04
CA LYS A 120 11.25 -0.75 -0.14
C LYS A 120 12.73 -0.39 0.05
N GLN A 121 13.43 -1.07 0.93
CA GLN A 121 14.81 -0.72 1.28
C GLN A 121 15.88 -1.33 0.36
N THR A 122 15.54 -2.39 -0.39
CA THR A 122 16.53 -3.19 -1.12
C THR A 122 16.07 -3.53 -2.55
N THR A 123 16.95 -4.16 -3.32
CA THR A 123 16.63 -4.80 -4.62
C THR A 123 16.73 -6.33 -4.55
N ASP A 124 16.77 -6.90 -3.34
CA ASP A 124 16.79 -8.35 -3.15
C ASP A 124 15.39 -8.94 -3.38
N VAL A 125 15.22 -9.60 -4.52
CA VAL A 125 13.97 -10.27 -4.93
C VAL A 125 13.59 -11.40 -3.99
N GLY A 126 14.52 -11.93 -3.19
CA GLY A 126 14.20 -12.90 -2.12
C GLY A 126 13.25 -12.35 -1.06
N ASN A 127 13.17 -11.01 -0.89
CA ASN A 127 12.16 -10.40 -0.04
C ASN A 127 10.76 -10.41 -0.67
N VAL A 128 10.65 -10.38 -2.00
CA VAL A 128 9.37 -10.50 -2.71
C VAL A 128 8.81 -11.90 -2.53
N GLU A 129 9.63 -12.94 -2.64
CA GLU A 129 9.19 -14.32 -2.42
C GLU A 129 8.66 -14.54 -1.01
N LYS A 130 9.35 -13.99 0.00
CA LYS A 130 8.89 -14.03 1.40
C LYS A 130 7.58 -13.26 1.61
N LEU A 131 7.42 -12.13 0.92
CA LEU A 131 6.17 -11.36 0.92
C LEU A 131 5.02 -12.17 0.29
N ARG A 132 5.24 -12.82 -0.86
CA ARG A 132 4.24 -13.69 -1.51
C ARG A 132 3.88 -14.88 -0.63
N ALA A 133 4.86 -15.53 -0.02
CA ALA A 133 4.63 -16.64 0.91
C ALA A 133 3.78 -16.21 2.12
N ALA A 134 4.09 -15.06 2.74
CA ALA A 134 3.28 -14.51 3.83
C ALA A 134 1.87 -14.10 3.37
N THR A 135 1.74 -13.62 2.12
CA THR A 135 0.45 -13.29 1.52
C THR A 135 -0.41 -14.54 1.32
N GLU A 136 0.18 -15.64 0.84
CA GLU A 136 -0.53 -16.91 0.67
C GLU A 136 -0.88 -17.56 2.03
N GLU A 137 0.04 -17.51 3.00
CA GLU A 137 -0.25 -17.92 4.38
C GLU A 137 -1.47 -17.17 4.95
N PHE A 138 -1.50 -15.85 4.79
CA PHE A 138 -2.66 -15.05 5.20
C PHE A 138 -3.92 -15.42 4.39
N LYS A 139 -3.80 -15.59 3.07
CA LYS A 139 -4.90 -15.96 2.18
C LYS A 139 -5.57 -17.26 2.62
N MET A 140 -4.78 -18.30 2.89
CA MET A 140 -5.25 -19.59 3.39
C MET A 140 -5.93 -19.42 4.75
N LEU A 141 -5.28 -18.79 5.73
CA LEU A 141 -5.87 -18.53 7.05
C LEU A 141 -7.16 -17.71 6.98
N TYR A 142 -7.27 -16.79 6.02
CA TYR A 142 -8.41 -15.89 5.87
C TYR A 142 -9.58 -16.54 5.14
N PHE A 143 -9.32 -17.31 4.08
CA PHE A 143 -10.34 -17.91 3.22
C PHE A 143 -10.65 -19.37 3.49
N ASP A 144 -9.72 -20.18 4.01
CA ASP A 144 -10.01 -21.59 4.34
C ASP A 144 -10.90 -21.72 5.57
N HIS A 145 -11.07 -20.63 6.32
CA HIS A 145 -12.10 -20.50 7.36
C HIS A 145 -13.39 -19.83 6.85
N LYS A 146 -13.59 -19.67 5.54
CA LYS A 146 -14.86 -19.16 5.01
C LYS A 146 -16.00 -20.15 5.24
N HIS A 147 -16.78 -19.80 6.25
CA HIS A 147 -18.24 -19.85 6.32
C HIS A 147 -18.87 -21.24 6.48
N ASN A 148 -19.03 -21.64 7.74
CA ASN A 148 -20.37 -21.95 8.23
C ASN A 148 -21.00 -20.66 8.76
#